data_AF-A0A9E3KVM2-F1
#
_entry.id   AF-A0A9E3KVM2-F1
#
_cell.length_a   1.000
_cell.length_b   1.000
_cell.length_c   1.000
_cell.angle_alpha   90.00
_cell.angle_beta   90.00
_cell.angle_gamma   90.00
#
_symmetry.space_group_name_H-M   'P 1'
#
loop_
_entity.id
_entity.type
_entity.pdbx_description
1 polymer ?
#
loop_
_entity_poly.entity_id
_entity_poly.type
_entity_poly.pdbx_seq_one_letter_code
_entity_poly.pdbx_strand_id
1 'polypeptide(L)' 'MKFENEIALVLQSRQPTSNLVNVVEVLGYTQDQFQQAFEVALEMDNQNLAKLLYSNFNAQKIIVEFTLLALNKPH' A
#
# COMPACT_ATOMS: atom_id res chain seq x y z
N MET A 1 -4.64 10.16 11.25
CA MET A 1 -4.24 8.77 11.64
C MET A 1 -2.71 8.63 11.64
N LYS A 2 -2.12 7.56 12.20
CA LYS A 2 -0.66 7.37 12.32
C LYS A 2 0.09 7.41 10.96
N PHE A 3 -0.57 7.04 9.86
CA PHE A 3 0.04 6.87 8.52
C PHE A 3 -0.70 7.60 7.40
N GLU A 4 -1.41 8.68 7.71
CA GLU A 4 -2.33 9.32 6.76
C GLU A 4 -1.64 9.80 5.47
N ASN A 5 -0.42 10.32 5.59
CA ASN A 5 0.36 10.78 4.44
C ASN A 5 0.88 9.61 3.60
N GLU A 6 1.40 8.57 4.24
CA GLU A 6 1.91 7.37 3.58
C GLU A 6 0.79 6.64 2.82
N ILE A 7 -0.38 6.49 3.46
CA ILE A 7 -1.56 5.90 2.83
C ILE A 7 -1.97 6.72 1.61
N ALA A 8 -2.00 8.06 1.70
CA ALA A 8 -2.33 8.92 0.57
C ALA A 8 -1.36 8.75 -0.60
N LEU A 9 -0.05 8.65 -0.32
CA LEU A 9 0.98 8.42 -1.35
C LEU A 9 0.78 7.06 -2.04
N VAL A 10 0.54 5.99 -1.26
CA VAL A 10 0.30 4.64 -1.78
C VAL A 10 -1.00 4.58 -2.60
N LEU A 11 -2.04 5.31 -2.20
CA LEU A 11 -3.27 5.42 -2.99
C LEU A 11 -3.05 6.18 -4.31
N GLN A 12 -2.22 7.23 -4.30
CA GLN A 12 -1.90 8.03 -5.50
C GLN A 12 -0.99 7.30 -6.49
N SER A 13 -0.19 6.34 -6.03
CA SER A 13 0.71 5.56 -6.90
C SER A 13 0.00 4.48 -7.73
N ARG A 14 -1.32 4.38 -7.64
CA ARG A 14 -2.13 3.46 -8.45
C ARG A 14 -1.92 3.75 -9.94
N GLN A 15 -1.48 2.75 -10.68
CA GLN A 15 -1.44 2.85 -12.14
C GLN A 15 -2.76 2.36 -12.74
N PRO A 16 -3.26 2.97 -13.83
CA PRO A 16 -4.48 2.52 -14.50
C PRO A 16 -4.44 1.06 -14.98
N THR A 17 -3.23 0.53 -15.18
CA THR A 17 -2.97 -0.81 -15.71
C THR A 17 -2.67 -1.86 -14.64
N SER A 18 -2.53 -1.47 -13.36
CA SER A 18 -2.20 -2.38 -12.27
C SER A 18 -2.80 -1.91 -10.94
N ASN A 19 -3.57 -2.80 -10.31
CA ASN A 19 -4.04 -2.63 -8.93
C ASN A 19 -3.02 -3.08 -7.89
N LEU A 20 -1.86 -3.58 -8.31
CA LEU A 20 -0.79 -4.02 -7.44
C LEU A 20 0.21 -2.90 -7.21
N VAL A 21 0.55 -2.66 -5.95
CA VAL A 21 1.55 -1.66 -5.55
C VAL A 21 2.50 -2.24 -4.51
N ASN A 22 3.81 -1.99 -4.71
CA ASN A 22 4.82 -2.24 -3.70
C ASN A 22 4.95 -1.01 -2.77
N VAL A 23 4.50 -1.15 -1.53
CA VAL A 23 4.47 -0.07 -0.53
C VAL A 23 5.87 0.47 -0.24
N VAL A 24 6.88 -0.40 -0.16
CA VAL A 24 8.27 -0.02 0.13
C VAL A 24 8.82 0.89 -0.98
N GLU A 25 8.59 0.52 -2.24
CA GLU A 25 9.04 1.29 -3.40
C GLU A 25 8.35 2.65 -3.48
N VAL A 26 7.04 2.71 -3.23
CA VAL A 26 6.28 3.96 -3.30
C VAL A 26 6.69 4.95 -2.22
N LEU A 27 6.93 4.46 -1.01
CA LEU A 27 7.35 5.32 0.10
C LEU A 27 8.85 5.67 0.03
N GLY A 28 9.61 5.07 -0.90
CA GLY A 28 11.06 5.25 -0.98
C GLY A 28 11.78 4.76 0.27
N TYR A 29 11.21 3.80 0.97
CA TYR A 29 11.72 3.30 2.25
C TYR A 29 12.88 2.34 2.05
N THR A 30 13.85 2.40 2.96
CA THR A 30 14.97 1.47 3.00
C THR A 30 14.60 0.19 3.76
N GLN A 31 15.49 -0.80 3.74
CA GLN A 31 15.29 -2.07 4.46
C GLN A 31 15.04 -1.86 5.97
N ASP A 32 15.71 -0.87 6.58
CA ASP A 32 15.52 -0.53 8.00
C ASP A 32 14.12 0.00 8.30
N GLN A 33 13.42 0.50 7.28
CA GLN A 33 12.06 1.02 7.38
C GLN A 33 11.01 0.01 6.89
N PHE A 34 11.40 -1.24 6.62
CA PHE A 34 10.48 -2.27 6.16
C PHE A 34 9.31 -2.49 7.13
N GLN A 35 9.59 -2.53 8.44
CA GLN A 35 8.55 -2.68 9.46
C GLN A 35 7.53 -1.53 9.41
N GLN A 36 7.99 -0.30 9.17
CA GLN A 36 7.11 0.86 9.03
C GLN A 36 6.25 0.75 7.76
N ALA A 37 6.82 0.36 6.62
CA ALA A 37 6.03 0.10 5.41
C ALA A 37 5.01 -1.04 5.60
N PHE A 38 5.35 -2.05 6.41
CA PHE A 38 4.44 -3.14 6.74
C PHE A 38 3.27 -2.66 7.60
N GLU A 39 3.53 -1.82 8.59
CA GLU A 39 2.47 -1.18 9.38
C GLU A 39 1.54 -0.31 8.52
N VAL A 40 2.06 0.41 7.52
CA VAL A 40 1.24 1.15 6.55
C VAL A 40 0.33 0.20 5.78
N ALA A 41 0.88 -0.90 5.25
CA ALA A 41 0.09 -1.87 4.49
C ALA A 41 -1.00 -2.56 5.34
N LEU A 42 -0.68 -2.88 6.59
CA LEU A 42 -1.65 -3.42 7.55
C LEU A 42 -2.76 -2.42 7.88
N GLU A 43 -2.42 -1.14 8.07
CA GLU A 43 -3.42 -0.10 8.32
C GLU A 43 -4.37 0.05 7.12
N MET A 44 -3.84 -0.02 5.90
CA MET A 44 -4.65 -0.01 4.68
C MET A 44 -5.59 -1.22 4.58
N ASP A 45 -5.13 -2.41 4.96
CA ASP A 45 -5.95 -3.63 5.01
C ASP A 45 -7.04 -3.54 6.09
N ASN A 46 -6.68 -3.07 7.29
CA ASN A 46 -7.62 -2.83 8.40
C ASN A 46 -8.73 -1.83 8.03
N GLN A 47 -8.39 -0.81 7.22
CA GLN A 47 -9.35 0.17 6.71
C GLN A 47 -10.10 -0.30 5.44
N ASN A 48 -9.86 -1.54 4.99
CA ASN A 48 -10.41 -2.12 3.77
C ASN A 48 -10.06 -1.33 2.50
N LEU A 49 -8.94 -0.59 2.47
CA LEU A 49 -8.53 0.20 1.31
C LEU A 49 -7.80 -0.65 0.25
N ALA A 50 -7.12 -1.70 0.71
CA ALA A 50 -6.36 -2.64 -0.09
C ALA A 50 -6.34 -3.99 0.61
N LYS A 51 -5.85 -5.02 -0.08
CA LYS A 51 -5.56 -6.34 0.48
C LYS A 51 -4.06 -6.56 0.50
N LEU A 52 -3.49 -6.90 1.65
CA LEU A 52 -2.09 -7.29 1.71
C LEU A 52 -1.89 -8.66 1.06
N LEU A 53 -1.11 -8.72 -0.03
CA LEU A 53 -0.89 -9.95 -0.80
C LEU A 53 0.44 -10.63 -0.47
N TYR A 54 1.49 -9.84 -0.24
CA TYR A 54 2.82 -10.38 -0.03
C TYR A 54 3.63 -9.52 0.92
N SER A 55 4.28 -10.17 1.88
CA SER A 55 5.38 -9.60 2.66
C SER A 55 6.56 -10.58 2.59
N ASN A 56 7.72 -10.11 2.09
CA ASN A 56 8.91 -10.97 1.96
C ASN A 56 9.63 -11.13 3.30
N PHE A 57 10.08 -12.35 3.61
CA PHE A 57 10.96 -12.66 4.75
C PHE A 57 12.31 -11.91 4.71
N ASN A 58 12.80 -11.55 3.51
CA ASN A 58 14.03 -10.75 3.31
C ASN A 58 13.80 -9.23 3.27
N ALA A 59 12.63 -8.74 3.73
CA ALA A 59 12.38 -7.31 3.97
C ALA A 59 12.50 -6.35 2.75
N GLN A 60 12.20 -6.81 1.53
CA GLN A 60 12.35 -5.99 0.32
C GLN A 60 11.04 -5.65 -0.40
N LYS A 61 9.96 -6.41 -0.18
CA LYS A 61 8.70 -6.23 -0.91
C LYS A 61 7.51 -6.37 0.01
N ILE A 62 6.61 -5.39 -0.08
CA ILE A 62 5.31 -5.39 0.58
C ILE A 62 4.29 -5.02 -0.49
N ILE A 63 3.57 -6.03 -1.00
CA ILE A 63 2.64 -5.83 -2.13
C ILE A 63 1.22 -5.81 -1.59
N VAL A 64 0.51 -4.73 -1.91
CA VAL A 64 -0.92 -4.61 -1.70
C VAL A 64 -1.65 -4.65 -3.03
N GLU A 65 -2.82 -5.26 -3.04
CA GLU A 65 -3.77 -5.21 -4.15
C GLU A 65 -4.92 -4.30 -3.77
N PHE A 66 -5.18 -3.31 -4.59
CA PHE A 66 -6.33 -2.46 -4.40
C PHE A 66 -7.60 -3.17 -4.81
N THR A 67 -8.44 -3.45 -3.81
CA THR A 67 -9.84 -3.80 -4.05
C THR A 67 -10.51 -2.62 -4.73
N LEU A 68 -11.40 -2.88 -5.69
CA LEU A 68 -12.12 -1.93 -6.56
C LEU A 68 -13.04 -0.92 -5.81
N LEU A 69 -12.66 -0.44 -4.63
CA LEU A 69 -13.43 0.49 -3.81
C LEU A 69 -13.31 1.96 -4.26
N ALA A 70 -12.60 2.24 -5.36
CA ALA A 70 -12.36 3.61 -5.83
C ALA A 70 -12.84 3.91 -7.26
N LEU A 71 -13.53 2.99 -7.95
CA LEU A 71 -14.11 3.27 -9.29
C LEU A 71 -15.60 3.63 -9.27
N ASN A 72 -16.29 3.55 -8.12
CA ASN A 72 -17.66 4.03 -8.00
C ASN A 72 -17.70 5.48 -7.47
N LYS A 73 -17.26 6.43 -8.28
CA LYS A 73 -17.89 7.77 -8.28
C LYS A 73 -18.71 7.87 -9.56
N PRO A 74 -20.04 7.80 -9.51
CA PRO A 74 -20.86 8.16 -10.65
C PRO A 74 -20.69 9.67 -10.87
N HIS A 75 -20.22 10.04 -12.06
CA HIS A 75 -20.44 11.39 -12.60
C HIS A 75 -21.87 11.50 -13.10
#